data_AF-A0A5C1EAL9-F1
#
_entry.id   AF-A0A5C1EAL9-F1
#
_cell.length_a   1.000
_cell.length_b   1.000
_cell.length_c   1.000
_cell.angle_alpha   90.00
_cell.angle_beta   90.00
_cell.angle_gamma   90.00
#
_symmetry.space_group_name_H-M   'P 1'
#
loop_
_entity.id
_entity.type
_entity.pdbx_description
1 polymer ?
#
loop_
_entity_poly.entity_id
_entity_poly.type
_entity_poly.pdbx_seq_one_letter_code
_entity_poly.pdbx_strand_id
1 'polypeptide(L)'
;MPARSFATVMPGKPRQCSRPGRGVRSASIGAVFALCLLPIVAWCGETVSVCYNWSCSAEAWVSFPDPLLAGVAGLLKGTGSAAEERERIAQAVGQLYGEAARQSPISDDRPGNTADAESPGRMDCIDHATTTTRLLRLLEARGWLRWHRVLEPALRAPYIVNQHFAAVLEEQAGPSDDALAAERALAAPVPAPAVPDYIPVLLAQCDCQAVLADLPAPPAPPRPVERHPGARYVVDSWFVLPGAAPVVLPLANWLKGEGPDVD
;
A
#
# COMPACT_ATOMS: atom_id res chain seq x y z
N MET A 1 27.44 -15.51 36.49
CA MET A 1 26.60 -16.34 35.59
C MET A 1 27.11 -16.11 34.17
N PRO A 2 27.40 -17.15 33.38
CA PRO A 2 28.22 -17.02 32.18
C PRO A 2 27.44 -16.39 31.02
N ALA A 3 28.15 -15.53 30.28
CA ALA A 3 27.71 -14.92 29.03
C ALA A 3 27.32 -16.00 28.01
N ARG A 4 26.06 -15.98 27.54
CA ARG A 4 25.63 -16.83 26.44
C ARG A 4 26.02 -16.19 25.13
N SER A 5 26.79 -16.94 24.36
CA SER A 5 27.19 -16.67 22.99
C SER A 5 25.95 -16.49 22.11
N PHE A 6 25.77 -15.30 21.54
CA PHE A 6 24.81 -15.06 20.48
C PHE A 6 25.31 -15.74 19.20
N ALA A 7 24.70 -16.86 18.83
CA ALA A 7 24.85 -17.39 17.48
C ALA A 7 24.15 -16.42 16.54
N THR A 8 24.93 -15.67 15.77
CA THR A 8 24.43 -14.82 14.69
C THR A 8 23.81 -15.73 13.61
N VAL A 9 22.47 -15.82 13.60
CA VAL A 9 21.76 -16.36 12.44
C VAL A 9 21.94 -15.32 11.33
N MET A 10 22.69 -15.70 10.30
CA MET A 10 22.93 -14.85 9.13
C MET A 10 21.59 -14.61 8.41
N PRO A 11 21.21 -13.36 8.10
CA PRO A 11 20.06 -13.09 7.27
C PRO A 11 20.34 -13.57 5.84
N GLY A 12 19.50 -14.48 5.35
CA GLY A 12 19.50 -14.87 3.94
C GLY A 12 19.17 -13.66 3.06
N LYS A 13 20.16 -13.19 2.30
CA LYS A 13 20.03 -12.07 1.36
C LYS A 13 18.92 -12.37 0.32
N PRO A 14 17.97 -11.46 0.05
CA PRO A 14 17.00 -11.66 -1.03
C PRO A 14 17.74 -11.73 -2.37
N ARG A 15 17.52 -12.82 -3.12
CA ARG A 15 18.10 -13.00 -4.45
C ARG A 15 17.28 -12.21 -5.45
N GLN A 16 17.96 -11.35 -6.21
CA GLN A 16 17.38 -10.62 -7.34
C GLN A 16 16.95 -11.58 -8.45
N CYS A 17 15.77 -11.35 -9.03
CA CYS A 17 15.36 -11.94 -10.30
C CYS A 17 16.16 -11.31 -11.45
N SER A 18 17.31 -11.90 -11.78
CA SER A 18 17.98 -11.62 -13.06
C SER A 18 17.18 -12.23 -14.21
N ARG A 19 16.65 -11.39 -15.10
CA ARG A 19 16.11 -11.81 -16.41
C ARG A 19 17.17 -12.64 -17.16
N PRO A 20 16.86 -13.83 -17.71
CA PRO A 20 17.75 -14.42 -18.70
C PRO A 20 17.57 -13.65 -20.01
N GLY A 21 18.60 -12.85 -20.35
CA GLY A 21 18.77 -12.30 -21.68
C GLY A 21 18.75 -13.43 -22.71
N ARG A 22 17.81 -13.33 -23.64
CA ARG A 22 17.64 -14.26 -24.74
C ARG A 22 18.79 -14.07 -25.72
N GLY A 23 19.66 -15.07 -25.85
CA GLY A 23 20.50 -15.22 -27.05
C GLY A 23 21.91 -15.69 -26.79
N VAL A 24 22.16 -17.00 -26.98
CA VAL A 24 23.37 -17.46 -27.66
C VAL A 24 22.97 -18.60 -28.60
N ARG A 25 23.49 -18.51 -29.81
CA ARG A 25 23.18 -19.32 -30.99
C ARG A 25 23.71 -20.75 -30.86
N SER A 26 23.00 -21.65 -31.53
CA SER A 26 23.26 -23.07 -31.73
C SER A 26 24.71 -23.40 -32.12
N ALA A 27 25.30 -24.40 -31.45
CA ALA A 27 26.31 -25.28 -32.04
C ALA A 27 26.25 -26.65 -31.33
N SER A 28 26.04 -27.68 -32.14
CA SER A 28 25.87 -29.09 -31.79
C SER A 28 27.12 -29.70 -31.16
N ILE A 29 26.98 -30.56 -30.14
CA ILE A 29 27.73 -31.82 -29.89
C ILE A 29 27.04 -32.54 -28.72
N GLY A 30 26.80 -33.85 -28.87
CA GLY A 30 25.94 -34.65 -28.00
C GLY A 30 26.49 -34.93 -26.60
N ALA A 31 25.59 -34.87 -25.62
CA ALA A 31 25.64 -35.60 -24.36
C ALA A 31 24.20 -35.68 -23.83
N VAL A 32 23.67 -36.91 -23.65
CA VAL A 32 22.36 -37.14 -23.03
C VAL A 32 22.51 -36.88 -21.53
N PHE A 33 22.42 -35.62 -21.13
CA PHE A 33 22.13 -35.24 -19.75
C PHE A 33 20.61 -35.28 -19.59
N ALA A 34 20.10 -36.23 -18.81
CA ALA A 34 18.73 -36.20 -18.33
C ALA A 34 18.58 -34.97 -17.41
N LEU A 35 18.21 -33.85 -18.01
CA LEU A 35 17.98 -32.59 -17.33
C LEU A 35 16.69 -32.73 -16.52
N CYS A 36 16.82 -33.00 -15.22
CA CYS A 36 15.73 -32.85 -14.27
C CYS A 36 15.26 -31.39 -14.30
N LEU A 37 14.23 -31.10 -15.09
CA LEU A 37 13.48 -29.85 -15.09
C LEU A 37 12.68 -29.78 -13.78
N LEU A 38 13.35 -29.50 -12.67
CA LEU A 38 12.68 -29.00 -11.48
C LEU A 38 12.10 -27.63 -11.86
N PRO A 39 10.77 -27.40 -11.79
CA PRO A 39 10.22 -26.08 -12.02
C PRO A 39 10.80 -25.14 -10.97
N ILE A 40 11.71 -24.27 -11.40
CA ILE A 40 12.14 -23.13 -10.59
C ILE A 40 10.93 -22.21 -10.54
N VAL A 41 10.12 -22.35 -9.49
CA VAL A 41 9.06 -21.39 -9.21
C VAL A 41 9.80 -20.12 -8.79
N ALA A 42 10.01 -19.21 -9.74
CA ALA A 42 10.51 -17.89 -9.45
C ALA A 42 9.47 -17.19 -8.57
N TRP A 43 9.78 -17.03 -7.28
CA TRP A 43 8.98 -16.20 -6.40
C TRP A 43 9.19 -14.75 -6.83
N CYS A 44 8.21 -14.23 -7.58
CA CYS A 44 8.13 -12.83 -7.92
C CYS A 44 7.28 -12.15 -6.84
N GLY A 45 7.93 -11.34 -6.00
CA GLY A 45 7.29 -10.69 -4.88
C GLY A 45 8.27 -9.81 -4.11
N GLU A 46 7.72 -8.86 -3.37
CA GLU A 46 8.51 -7.97 -2.53
C GLU A 46 8.56 -8.49 -1.11
N THR A 47 9.73 -8.45 -0.48
CA THR A 47 9.85 -8.89 0.90
C THR A 47 9.93 -7.73 1.87
N VAL A 48 9.15 -7.79 2.95
CA VAL A 48 9.23 -6.85 4.08
C VAL A 48 9.32 -7.65 5.37
N SER A 49 10.07 -7.17 6.36
CA SER A 49 10.07 -7.79 7.68
C SER A 49 8.97 -7.23 8.58
N VAL A 50 8.23 -8.12 9.24
CA VAL A 50 7.19 -7.80 10.22
C VAL A 50 7.72 -8.09 11.63
N CYS A 51 7.45 -7.19 12.56
CA CYS A 51 7.80 -7.32 13.98
C CYS A 51 6.68 -8.01 14.76
N TYR A 52 7.03 -8.81 15.76
CA TYR A 52 6.09 -9.42 16.68
C TYR A 52 6.76 -9.83 18.01
N ASN A 53 5.96 -10.35 18.94
CA ASN A 53 6.35 -10.77 20.29
C ASN A 53 6.82 -9.62 21.19
N TRP A 54 6.17 -8.46 21.09
CA TRP A 54 6.42 -7.25 21.87
C TRP A 54 7.76 -6.58 21.58
N SER A 55 7.73 -5.27 21.39
CA SER A 55 8.91 -4.42 21.22
C SER A 55 9.83 -4.88 20.08
N CYS A 56 9.28 -5.51 19.05
CA CYS A 56 9.97 -6.15 17.92
C CYS A 56 11.03 -7.16 18.37
N SER A 57 10.72 -7.98 19.39
CA SER A 57 11.67 -8.99 19.88
C SER A 57 11.90 -10.12 18.87
N ALA A 58 10.96 -10.33 17.94
CA ALA A 58 11.08 -11.25 16.83
C ALA A 58 10.67 -10.59 15.50
N GLU A 59 11.26 -11.06 14.40
CA GLU A 59 10.92 -10.65 13.05
C GLU A 59 10.63 -11.84 12.14
N ALA A 60 9.71 -11.67 11.19
CA ALA A 60 9.48 -12.60 10.10
C ALA A 60 9.55 -11.86 8.75
N TRP A 61 10.21 -12.45 7.76
CA TRP A 61 10.21 -11.92 6.40
C TRP A 61 8.99 -12.47 5.65
N VAL A 62 8.11 -11.59 5.22
CA VAL A 62 6.91 -11.94 4.44
C VAL A 62 7.09 -11.49 3.00
N SER A 63 6.56 -12.26 2.05
CA SER A 63 6.64 -11.97 0.62
C SER A 63 5.28 -11.54 0.09
N PHE A 64 5.18 -10.33 -0.47
CA PHE A 64 3.97 -9.85 -1.12
C PHE A 64 3.97 -10.21 -2.60
N PRO A 65 3.04 -11.05 -3.07
CA PRO A 65 3.02 -11.51 -4.45
C PRO A 65 2.54 -10.42 -5.40
N ASP A 66 3.01 -10.45 -6.65
CA ASP A 66 2.68 -9.43 -7.66
C ASP A 66 1.18 -9.16 -7.86
N PRO A 67 0.27 -10.16 -7.85
CA PRO A 67 -1.17 -9.89 -7.98
C PRO A 67 -1.74 -9.04 -6.83
N LEU A 68 -1.32 -9.30 -5.59
CA LEU A 68 -1.71 -8.50 -4.44
C LEU A 68 -1.20 -7.06 -4.60
N LEU A 69 0.07 -6.93 -4.95
CA LEU A 69 0.73 -5.65 -5.14
C LEU A 69 0.12 -4.83 -6.29
N ALA A 70 -0.30 -5.49 -7.38
CA ALA A 70 -1.03 -4.86 -8.46
C ALA A 70 -2.41 -4.34 -8.02
N GLY A 71 -3.11 -5.10 -7.17
CA GLY A 71 -4.37 -4.67 -6.55
C GLY A 71 -4.17 -3.42 -5.67
N VAL A 72 -3.16 -3.45 -4.79
CA VAL A 72 -2.79 -2.31 -3.93
C VAL A 72 -2.39 -1.09 -4.76
N ALA A 73 -1.64 -1.26 -5.85
CA ALA A 73 -1.30 -0.18 -6.76
C ALA A 73 -2.55 0.45 -7.39
N GLY A 74 -3.52 -0.36 -7.78
CA GLY A 74 -4.80 0.10 -8.35
C GLY A 74 -5.63 0.91 -7.36
N LEU A 75 -5.60 0.56 -6.07
CA LEU A 75 -6.29 1.32 -5.01
C LEU A 75 -5.71 2.73 -4.83
N LEU A 76 -4.38 2.85 -4.88
CA LEU A 76 -3.70 4.09 -4.46
C LEU A 76 -3.44 5.05 -5.62
N LYS A 77 -3.05 4.56 -6.80
CA LYS A 77 -2.66 5.41 -7.93
C LYS A 77 -3.82 6.26 -8.48
N GLY A 78 -5.05 5.78 -8.35
CA GLY A 78 -6.25 6.47 -8.84
C GLY A 78 -6.85 7.51 -7.89
N THR A 79 -6.23 7.77 -6.74
CA THR A 79 -6.78 8.66 -5.72
C THR A 79 -6.77 10.12 -6.17
N GLY A 80 -7.93 10.77 -6.13
CA GLY A 80 -8.11 12.15 -6.57
C GLY A 80 -7.88 13.19 -5.47
N SER A 81 -7.71 12.78 -4.22
CA SER A 81 -7.53 13.68 -3.07
C SER A 81 -6.75 13.02 -1.93
N ALA A 82 -6.17 13.85 -1.05
CA ALA A 82 -5.52 13.36 0.17
C ALA A 82 -6.50 12.59 1.08
N ALA A 83 -7.74 13.06 1.23
CA ALA A 83 -8.75 12.37 2.02
C ALA A 83 -9.04 10.97 1.46
N GLU A 84 -9.26 10.85 0.15
CA GLU A 84 -9.45 9.55 -0.51
C GLU A 84 -8.21 8.67 -0.35
N GLU A 85 -7.00 9.22 -0.52
CA GLU A 85 -5.77 8.44 -0.35
C GLU A 85 -5.65 7.85 1.05
N ARG A 86 -6.02 8.57 2.12
CA ARG A 86 -6.02 8.03 3.49
C ARG A 86 -6.95 6.83 3.64
N GLU A 87 -8.15 6.88 3.06
CA GLU A 87 -9.08 5.75 3.06
C GLU A 87 -8.51 4.54 2.30
N ARG A 88 -7.87 4.78 1.15
CA ARG A 88 -7.22 3.72 0.35
C ARG A 88 -5.97 3.17 1.00
N ILE A 89 -5.20 3.99 1.73
CA ILE A 89 -4.07 3.55 2.54
C ILE A 89 -4.55 2.59 3.61
N ALA A 90 -5.64 2.89 4.32
CA ALA A 90 -6.19 1.97 5.32
C ALA A 90 -6.52 0.60 4.69
N GLN A 91 -7.23 0.60 3.56
CA GLN A 91 -7.55 -0.65 2.84
C GLN A 91 -6.28 -1.41 2.41
N ALA A 92 -5.29 -0.70 1.85
CA ALA A 92 -4.03 -1.29 1.40
C ALA A 92 -3.23 -1.90 2.56
N VAL A 93 -3.09 -1.16 3.66
CA VAL A 93 -2.38 -1.64 4.86
C VAL A 93 -3.09 -2.86 5.44
N GLY A 94 -4.42 -2.85 5.51
CA GLY A 94 -5.20 -4.03 5.92
C GLY A 94 -4.91 -5.25 5.05
N GLN A 95 -4.96 -5.11 3.71
CA GLN A 95 -4.64 -6.21 2.79
C GLN A 95 -3.22 -6.74 2.95
N LEU A 96 -2.23 -5.87 3.14
CA LEU A 96 -0.84 -6.26 3.37
C LEU A 96 -0.67 -6.98 4.72
N TYR A 97 -1.32 -6.51 5.77
CA TYR A 97 -1.33 -7.22 7.06
C TYR A 97 -2.00 -8.59 6.97
N GLY A 98 -3.11 -8.70 6.22
CA GLY A 98 -3.79 -9.97 5.97
C GLY A 98 -2.87 -10.98 5.27
N GLU A 99 -2.10 -10.54 4.27
CA GLU A 99 -1.11 -11.40 3.61
C GLU A 99 0.05 -11.75 4.54
N ALA A 100 0.54 -10.79 5.33
CA ALA A 100 1.60 -11.02 6.30
C ALA A 100 1.19 -12.04 7.38
N ALA A 101 -0.05 -11.97 7.87
CA ALA A 101 -0.62 -12.92 8.82
C ALA A 101 -0.68 -14.35 8.25
N ARG A 102 -0.96 -14.52 6.96
CA ARG A 102 -0.94 -15.86 6.33
C ARG A 102 0.44 -16.52 6.32
N GLN A 103 1.51 -15.74 6.46
CA GLN A 103 2.89 -16.19 6.30
C GLN A 103 3.69 -16.16 7.61
N SER A 104 3.13 -15.64 8.70
CA SER A 104 3.87 -15.41 9.93
C SER A 104 3.01 -15.61 11.18
N PRO A 105 3.62 -15.75 12.37
CA PRO A 105 2.89 -15.95 13.62
C PRO A 105 1.90 -14.83 13.97
N ILE A 106 1.99 -13.65 13.33
CA ILE A 106 1.08 -12.53 13.60
C ILE A 106 -0.39 -12.84 13.25
N SER A 107 -0.70 -14.00 12.65
CA SER A 107 -2.08 -14.49 12.56
C SER A 107 -2.77 -14.65 13.91
N ASP A 108 -1.99 -14.87 14.97
CA ASP A 108 -2.50 -15.09 16.33
C ASP A 108 -2.64 -13.78 17.13
N ASP A 109 -2.28 -12.65 16.51
CA ASP A 109 -2.39 -11.31 17.07
C ASP A 109 -3.85 -10.92 17.38
N ARG A 110 -4.03 -10.11 18.43
CA ARG A 110 -5.33 -9.64 18.90
C ARG A 110 -5.33 -8.12 19.04
N PRO A 111 -6.50 -7.47 18.83
CA PRO A 111 -6.60 -6.03 19.00
C PRO A 111 -6.31 -5.64 20.44
N GLY A 112 -5.44 -4.65 20.63
CA GLY A 112 -5.07 -4.16 21.96
C GLY A 112 -4.23 -5.16 22.77
N ASN A 113 -3.57 -4.66 23.81
CA ASN A 113 -2.71 -5.49 24.68
C ASN A 113 -3.51 -6.28 25.74
N THR A 114 -4.80 -6.00 25.93
CA THR A 114 -5.65 -6.64 26.96
C THR A 114 -6.13 -8.04 26.56
N ALA A 115 -6.05 -8.38 25.28
CA ALA A 115 -6.47 -9.66 24.72
C ALA A 115 -5.33 -10.70 24.58
N ASP A 116 -4.10 -10.34 24.97
CA ASP A 116 -2.93 -11.19 24.80
C ASP A 116 -2.77 -12.18 25.97
N ALA A 117 -3.27 -13.40 25.76
CA ALA A 117 -2.58 -14.55 26.34
C ALA A 117 -1.13 -14.57 25.80
N GLU A 118 -0.17 -15.21 26.47
CA GLU A 118 1.24 -15.32 26.07
C GLU A 118 1.48 -16.07 24.73
N SER A 119 0.51 -16.06 23.81
CA SER A 119 0.55 -16.63 22.48
C SER A 119 1.75 -16.09 21.69
N PRO A 120 2.48 -16.97 20.98
CA PRO A 120 3.41 -16.54 19.94
C PRO A 120 2.68 -15.69 18.89
N GLY A 121 3.33 -14.65 18.39
CA GLY A 121 2.81 -13.83 17.30
C GLY A 121 2.06 -12.57 17.72
N ARG A 122 1.74 -12.42 19.01
CA ARG A 122 1.13 -11.20 19.56
C ARG A 122 1.94 -9.94 19.22
N MET A 123 1.26 -8.83 19.00
CA MET A 123 1.87 -7.57 18.62
C MET A 123 1.49 -6.46 19.61
N ASP A 124 2.50 -5.76 20.15
CA ASP A 124 2.24 -4.53 20.90
C ASP A 124 2.22 -3.30 19.97
N CYS A 125 1.94 -2.12 20.54
CA CYS A 125 1.94 -0.88 19.76
C CYS A 125 3.26 -0.59 19.01
N ILE A 126 4.40 -1.09 19.51
CA ILE A 126 5.71 -0.92 18.88
C ILE A 126 5.82 -1.83 17.65
N ASP A 127 5.39 -3.09 17.78
CA ASP A 127 5.33 -4.05 16.67
C ASP A 127 4.45 -3.52 15.53
N HIS A 128 3.26 -3.00 15.88
CA HIS A 128 2.32 -2.41 14.92
C HIS A 128 2.89 -1.15 14.25
N ALA A 129 3.39 -0.19 15.02
CA ALA A 129 3.94 1.05 14.48
C ALA A 129 5.13 0.79 13.55
N THR A 130 6.02 -0.12 13.94
CA THR A 130 7.21 -0.49 13.15
C THR A 130 6.81 -1.18 11.85
N THR A 131 5.96 -2.21 11.94
CA THR A 131 5.52 -2.98 10.78
C THR A 131 4.71 -2.11 9.81
N THR A 132 3.75 -1.32 10.33
CA THR A 132 2.95 -0.40 9.51
C THR A 132 3.85 0.62 8.81
N THR A 133 4.87 1.17 9.49
CA THR A 133 5.82 2.09 8.87
C THR A 133 6.59 1.42 7.73
N ARG A 134 7.07 0.18 7.90
CA ARG A 134 7.76 -0.57 6.83
C ARG A 134 6.87 -0.80 5.61
N LEU A 135 5.59 -1.15 5.83
CA LEU A 135 4.61 -1.31 4.76
C LEU A 135 4.34 0.01 4.04
N LEU A 136 4.14 1.10 4.77
CA LEU A 136 3.93 2.43 4.18
C LEU A 136 5.16 2.88 3.38
N ARG A 137 6.37 2.61 3.87
CA ARG A 137 7.62 2.90 3.13
C ARG A 137 7.74 2.09 1.84
N LEU A 138 7.23 0.86 1.80
CA LEU A 138 7.12 0.11 0.56
C LEU A 138 6.20 0.83 -0.45
N LEU A 139 5.03 1.30 0.00
CA LEU A 139 4.08 2.03 -0.86
C LEU A 139 4.68 3.34 -1.38
N GLU A 140 5.36 4.08 -0.50
CA GLU A 140 6.07 5.32 -0.84
C GLU A 140 7.20 5.08 -1.85
N ALA A 141 8.07 4.08 -1.61
CA ALA A 141 9.18 3.76 -2.49
C ALA A 141 8.75 3.36 -3.91
N ARG A 142 7.52 2.86 -4.04
CA ARG A 142 6.90 2.52 -5.34
C ARG A 142 6.19 3.70 -6.01
N GLY A 143 6.18 4.86 -5.36
CA GLY A 143 5.51 6.06 -5.85
C GLY A 143 3.99 5.91 -5.87
N TRP A 144 3.42 5.09 -4.99
CA TRP A 144 1.97 4.87 -4.93
C TRP A 144 1.28 5.85 -3.99
N LEU A 145 2.01 6.45 -3.05
CA LEU A 145 1.54 7.57 -2.25
C LEU A 145 1.81 8.88 -3.02
N ARG A 146 0.74 9.52 -3.47
CA ARG A 146 0.73 10.76 -4.25
C ARG A 146 0.54 11.97 -3.36
N TRP A 147 -0.33 11.84 -2.36
CA TRP A 147 -0.78 12.92 -1.49
C TRP A 147 -0.09 12.91 -0.13
N HIS A 148 0.59 11.81 0.24
CA HIS A 148 1.30 11.71 1.51
C HIS A 148 2.74 11.20 1.33
N ARG A 149 3.59 11.61 2.27
CA ARG A 149 4.89 11.00 2.55
C ARG A 149 4.88 10.37 3.94
N VAL A 150 5.72 9.36 4.13
CA VAL A 150 5.84 8.65 5.40
C VAL A 150 6.86 9.36 6.29
N LEU A 151 6.54 9.50 7.57
CA LEU A 151 7.42 10.04 8.60
C LEU A 151 7.85 8.94 9.58
N GLU A 152 8.70 9.31 10.53
CA GLU A 152 8.98 8.46 11.69
C GLU A 152 7.73 8.27 12.57
N PRO A 153 7.59 7.13 13.25
CA PRO A 153 6.49 6.88 14.17
C PRO A 153 6.34 7.97 15.24
N ALA A 154 5.09 8.29 15.58
CA ALA A 154 4.78 9.19 16.69
C ALA A 154 4.62 8.40 17.99
N LEU A 155 5.00 9.03 19.10
CA LEU A 155 4.73 8.55 20.46
C LEU A 155 3.68 9.42 21.13
N ARG A 156 2.67 8.79 21.74
CA ARG A 156 1.72 9.39 22.68
C ARG A 156 2.01 8.83 24.07
N ALA A 157 2.37 9.70 25.02
CA ALA A 157 2.69 9.31 26.39
C ALA A 157 2.17 10.34 27.42
N PRO A 158 0.84 10.47 27.61
CA PRO A 158 0.28 11.52 28.46
C PRO A 158 0.68 11.42 29.95
N TYR A 159 1.02 10.22 30.46
CA TYR A 159 1.36 10.00 31.88
C TYR A 159 2.54 9.04 32.13
N ILE A 160 3.49 8.92 31.19
CA ILE A 160 4.66 8.00 31.24
C ILE A 160 4.30 6.48 31.22
N VAL A 161 3.12 6.08 31.71
CA VAL A 161 2.67 4.68 31.85
C VAL A 161 1.75 4.16 30.74
N ASN A 162 1.32 5.01 29.80
CA ASN A 162 0.47 4.64 28.66
C ASN A 162 1.14 5.08 27.35
N GLN A 163 2.33 4.53 27.10
CA GLN A 163 3.04 4.79 25.85
C GLN A 163 2.32 4.08 24.72
N HIS A 164 1.99 4.83 23.68
CA HIS A 164 1.37 4.31 22.48
C HIS A 164 2.11 4.84 21.26
N PHE A 165 2.48 3.95 20.34
CA PHE A 165 3.18 4.29 19.11
C PHE A 165 2.28 4.06 17.91
N ALA A 166 2.37 4.92 16.90
CA ALA A 166 1.68 4.74 15.62
C ALA A 166 2.53 5.23 14.45
N ALA A 167 2.31 4.63 13.27
CA ALA A 167 2.94 5.09 12.03
C ALA A 167 2.36 6.46 11.62
N VAL A 168 3.15 7.29 10.93
CA VAL A 168 2.78 8.66 10.62
C VAL A 168 2.88 8.95 9.14
N LEU A 169 1.86 9.63 8.62
CA LEU A 169 1.82 10.24 7.31
C LEU A 169 1.80 11.75 7.44
N GLU A 170 2.46 12.42 6.50
CA GLU A 170 2.36 13.86 6.30
C GLU A 170 1.82 14.13 4.90
N GLU A 171 0.76 14.91 4.83
CA GLU A 171 0.18 15.37 3.58
C GLU A 171 1.21 16.27 2.86
N GLN A 172 1.48 15.96 1.60
CA GLN A 172 2.38 16.73 0.75
C GLN A 172 1.58 17.49 -0.31
N ALA A 173 2.27 18.37 -1.04
CA ALA A 173 1.68 18.91 -2.26
C ALA A 173 1.37 17.74 -3.19
N GLY A 174 0.08 17.47 -3.36
CA GLY A 174 -0.36 16.46 -4.30
C GLY A 174 -0.08 16.86 -5.75
N PRO A 175 -0.46 16.00 -6.69
CA PRO A 175 -0.47 16.32 -8.11
C PRO A 175 -1.17 17.66 -8.38
N SER A 176 -0.63 18.46 -9.30
CA SER A 176 -1.30 19.69 -9.73
C SER A 176 -2.63 19.38 -10.41
N ASP A 177 -3.54 20.34 -10.41
CA ASP A 177 -4.86 20.20 -11.05
C ASP A 177 -4.69 19.88 -12.55
N ASP A 178 -3.69 20.46 -13.22
CA ASP A 178 -3.32 20.16 -14.61
C ASP A 178 -2.85 18.71 -14.79
N ALA A 179 -2.04 18.19 -13.86
CA ALA A 179 -1.57 16.81 -13.92
C ALA A 179 -2.72 15.82 -13.73
N LEU A 180 -3.63 16.10 -12.79
CA LEU A 180 -4.80 15.26 -12.57
C LEU A 180 -5.77 15.31 -13.76
N ALA A 181 -5.96 16.49 -14.36
CA ALA A 181 -6.78 16.64 -15.56
C ALA A 181 -6.19 15.88 -16.76
N ALA A 182 -4.86 15.98 -16.96
CA ALA A 182 -4.16 15.23 -18.00
C ALA A 182 -4.28 13.72 -17.80
N GLU A 183 -4.01 13.21 -16.60
CA GLU A 183 -4.16 11.77 -16.30
C GLU A 183 -5.60 11.29 -16.53
N ARG A 184 -6.60 12.07 -16.12
CA ARG A 184 -8.02 11.74 -16.33
C ARG A 184 -8.40 11.74 -17.81
N ALA A 185 -7.83 12.64 -18.61
CA ALA A 185 -7.99 12.64 -20.05
C ALA A 185 -7.32 11.44 -20.73
N LEU A 186 -6.15 11.01 -20.24
CA LEU A 186 -5.49 9.78 -20.72
C LEU A 186 -6.22 8.50 -20.28
N ALA A 187 -6.84 8.49 -19.11
CA ALA A 187 -7.56 7.35 -18.56
C ALA A 187 -9.01 7.24 -19.05
N ALA A 188 -9.57 8.30 -19.64
CA ALA A 188 -10.91 8.27 -20.20
C ALA A 188 -10.96 7.23 -21.35
N PRO A 189 -11.87 6.25 -21.30
CA PRO A 189 -12.05 5.35 -22.43
C PRO A 189 -12.45 6.22 -23.62
N VAL A 190 -11.59 6.26 -24.64
CA VAL A 190 -11.95 6.85 -25.93
C VAL A 190 -12.96 5.88 -26.53
N PRO A 191 -14.27 6.22 -26.58
CA PRO A 191 -15.18 5.39 -27.34
C PRO A 191 -14.65 5.44 -28.78
N ALA A 192 -14.45 4.27 -29.41
CA ALA A 192 -14.27 4.25 -30.86
C ALA A 192 -15.68 4.37 -31.45
N PRO A 193 -16.11 5.52 -31.98
CA PRO A 193 -17.37 5.54 -32.70
C PRO A 193 -17.18 4.73 -33.99
N ALA A 194 -18.08 3.79 -34.25
CA ALA A 194 -18.39 3.43 -35.62
C ALA A 194 -19.12 4.64 -36.21
N VAL A 195 -18.38 5.60 -36.77
CA VAL A 195 -18.95 6.78 -37.42
C VAL A 195 -19.53 6.31 -38.76
N PRO A 196 -20.85 6.28 -38.95
CA PRO A 196 -21.42 5.93 -40.24
C PRO A 196 -21.04 7.00 -41.28
N ASP A 197 -20.79 6.57 -42.53
CA ASP A 197 -20.29 7.44 -43.61
C ASP A 197 -21.20 8.63 -43.94
N TYR A 198 -22.47 8.61 -43.50
CA TYR A 198 -23.42 9.70 -43.69
C TYR A 198 -23.28 10.84 -42.67
N ILE A 199 -22.64 10.63 -41.51
CA ILE A 199 -22.51 11.63 -40.44
C ILE A 199 -21.72 12.87 -40.89
N PRO A 200 -20.57 12.76 -41.60
CA PRO A 200 -19.87 13.93 -42.14
C PRO A 200 -20.71 14.76 -43.13
N VAL A 201 -21.59 14.11 -43.90
CA VAL A 201 -22.49 14.77 -44.87
C VAL A 201 -23.59 15.55 -44.14
N LEU A 202 -24.15 14.98 -43.07
CA LEU A 202 -25.17 15.62 -42.24
C LEU A 202 -24.61 16.82 -41.44
N LEU A 203 -23.38 16.71 -40.93
CA LEU A 203 -22.70 17.81 -40.25
C LEU A 203 -22.36 18.97 -41.20
N ALA A 204 -22.05 18.67 -42.47
CA ALA A 204 -21.85 19.70 -43.50
C ALA A 204 -23.13 20.44 -43.91
N GLN A 205 -24.30 19.93 -43.51
CA GLN A 205 -25.62 20.45 -43.88
C GLN A 205 -26.42 21.01 -42.69
N CYS A 206 -25.91 20.88 -41.45
CA CYS A 206 -26.61 21.35 -40.25
C CYS A 206 -26.20 22.76 -39.85
N ASP A 207 -27.18 23.56 -39.41
CA ASP A 207 -26.95 24.78 -38.63
C ASP A 207 -26.71 24.36 -37.16
N CYS A 208 -25.45 24.43 -36.74
CA CYS A 208 -24.91 23.78 -35.53
C CYS A 208 -25.46 24.30 -34.19
N GLN A 209 -26.27 25.35 -34.17
CA GLN A 209 -26.77 25.95 -32.91
C GLN A 209 -27.78 25.06 -32.17
N ALA A 210 -28.68 24.36 -32.87
CA ALA A 210 -29.70 23.54 -32.23
C ALA A 210 -29.12 22.30 -31.53
N VAL A 211 -28.07 21.69 -32.11
CA VAL A 211 -27.41 20.49 -31.57
C VAL A 211 -26.57 20.81 -30.33
N LEU A 212 -25.96 21.99 -30.28
CA LEU A 212 -25.19 22.44 -29.11
C LEU A 212 -26.08 22.66 -27.87
N ALA A 213 -27.36 22.99 -28.07
CA ALA A 213 -28.33 23.19 -27.00
C ALA A 213 -28.83 21.88 -26.36
N ASP A 214 -28.73 20.75 -27.08
CA ASP A 214 -29.15 19.42 -26.60
C ASP A 214 -28.00 18.64 -25.91
N LEU A 215 -26.79 19.21 -25.86
CA LEU A 215 -25.67 18.57 -25.17
C LEU A 215 -25.90 18.60 -23.64
N PRO A 216 -25.77 17.46 -22.95
CA PRO A 216 -25.86 17.43 -21.51
C PRO A 216 -24.78 18.34 -20.92
N ALA A 217 -25.16 19.15 -19.92
CA ALA A 217 -24.20 19.97 -19.20
C ALA A 217 -23.06 19.07 -18.69
N PRO A 218 -21.80 19.52 -18.80
CA PRO A 218 -20.68 18.76 -18.25
C PRO A 218 -20.97 18.44 -16.78
N PRO A 219 -20.63 17.23 -16.31
CA PRO A 219 -20.87 16.85 -14.93
C PRO A 219 -20.28 17.91 -14.00
N ALA A 220 -20.95 18.14 -12.88
CA ALA A 220 -20.50 19.09 -11.87
C ALA A 220 -19.00 18.90 -11.61
N PRO A 221 -18.23 19.99 -11.45
CA PRO A 221 -16.81 19.89 -11.19
C PRO A 221 -16.60 18.98 -9.97
N PRO A 222 -15.55 18.13 -9.98
CA PRO A 222 -15.22 17.33 -8.82
C PRO A 222 -15.13 18.25 -7.59
N ARG A 223 -15.50 17.72 -6.42
CA ARG A 223 -15.39 18.47 -5.16
C ARG A 223 -13.97 19.06 -5.07
N PRO A 224 -13.82 20.30 -4.59
CA PRO A 224 -12.49 20.87 -4.37
C PRO A 224 -11.64 19.88 -3.59
N VAL A 225 -10.47 19.55 -4.12
CA VAL A 225 -9.52 18.72 -3.41
C VAL A 225 -9.00 19.56 -2.26
N GLU A 226 -9.44 19.23 -1.05
CA GLU A 226 -8.94 19.88 0.15
C GLU A 226 -7.45 19.57 0.27
N ARG A 227 -6.63 20.62 0.33
CA ARG A 227 -5.17 20.51 0.37
C ARG A 227 -4.68 21.16 1.66
N HIS A 228 -4.06 20.35 2.50
CA HIS A 228 -3.41 20.77 3.73
C HIS A 228 -1.96 20.26 3.78
N PRO A 229 -1.07 20.76 2.91
CA PRO A 229 0.34 20.36 2.97
C PRO A 229 0.90 20.58 4.38
N GLY A 230 1.55 19.55 4.92
CA GLY A 230 2.07 19.52 6.29
C GLY A 230 1.08 19.01 7.34
N ALA A 231 -0.19 18.77 7.01
CA ALA A 231 -1.10 18.09 7.92
C ALA A 231 -0.62 16.66 8.18
N ARG A 232 -0.67 16.22 9.43
CA ARG A 232 -0.16 14.90 9.85
C ARG A 232 -1.29 14.01 10.30
N TYR A 233 -1.17 12.73 9.95
CA TYR A 233 -2.14 11.68 10.24
C TYR A 233 -1.41 10.47 10.80
N VAL A 234 -2.04 9.77 11.73
CA VAL A 234 -1.58 8.46 12.18
C VAL A 234 -2.23 7.37 11.35
N VAL A 235 -1.51 6.26 11.14
CA VAL A 235 -2.07 4.99 10.67
C VAL A 235 -1.83 3.98 11.79
N ASP A 236 -2.91 3.63 12.49
CA ASP A 236 -2.84 2.85 13.73
C ASP A 236 -3.56 1.51 13.55
N SER A 237 -2.77 0.45 13.39
CA SER A 237 -3.24 -0.92 13.18
C SER A 237 -3.42 -1.71 14.49
N TRP A 238 -3.05 -1.13 15.64
CA TRP A 238 -3.10 -1.81 16.94
C TRP A 238 -4.51 -2.17 17.41
N PHE A 239 -5.52 -1.43 16.94
CA PHE A 239 -6.92 -1.58 17.35
C PHE A 239 -7.70 -2.62 16.53
N VAL A 240 -7.07 -3.28 15.55
CA VAL A 240 -7.79 -4.12 14.59
C VAL A 240 -7.06 -5.43 14.34
N LEU A 241 -7.80 -6.46 13.94
CA LEU A 241 -7.21 -7.73 13.52
C LEU A 241 -6.40 -7.58 12.23
N PRO A 242 -5.36 -8.41 12.02
CA PRO A 242 -4.67 -8.47 10.73
C PRO A 242 -5.65 -8.71 9.58
N GLY A 243 -5.54 -7.92 8.51
CA GLY A 243 -6.49 -7.96 7.39
C GLY A 243 -7.54 -6.85 7.41
N ALA A 244 -7.86 -6.31 8.59
CA ALA A 244 -8.80 -5.20 8.72
C ALA A 244 -8.12 -3.86 8.40
N ALA A 245 -8.92 -2.89 7.95
CA ALA A 245 -8.41 -1.54 7.70
C ALA A 245 -8.04 -0.88 9.05
N PRO A 246 -6.79 -0.39 9.22
CA PRO A 246 -6.38 0.33 10.41
C PRO A 246 -7.07 1.68 10.48
N VAL A 247 -6.99 2.28 11.65
CA VAL A 247 -7.52 3.62 11.90
C VAL A 247 -6.60 4.64 11.26
N VAL A 248 -7.17 5.62 10.55
CA VAL A 248 -6.44 6.77 10.02
C VAL A 248 -7.12 8.05 10.48
N LEU A 249 -6.43 8.84 11.31
CA LEU A 249 -6.99 10.08 11.87
C LEU A 249 -5.92 11.15 12.11
N PRO A 250 -6.29 12.44 12.29
CA PRO A 250 -5.32 13.52 12.45
C PRO A 250 -4.40 13.31 13.65
N LEU A 251 -3.09 13.45 13.48
CA LEU A 251 -2.09 13.25 14.54
C LEU A 251 -2.41 14.08 15.79
N ALA A 252 -2.85 15.33 15.61
CA ALA A 252 -3.23 16.21 16.72
C ALA A 252 -4.40 15.69 17.56
N ASN A 253 -5.31 14.94 16.95
CA ASN A 253 -6.44 14.31 17.62
C ASN A 253 -6.00 13.02 18.34
N TRP A 254 -5.21 12.19 17.66
CA TRP A 254 -4.65 10.98 18.25
C TRP A 254 -3.82 11.28 19.51
N LEU A 255 -2.99 12.33 19.47
CA LEU A 255 -2.20 12.80 20.62
C LEU A 255 -3.06 13.22 21.82
N LYS A 256 -4.31 13.63 21.60
CA LYS A 256 -5.28 13.97 22.66
C LYS A 256 -6.01 12.75 23.22
N GLY A 257 -5.78 11.56 22.68
CA GLY A 257 -6.44 10.33 23.11
C GLY A 257 -7.51 9.82 22.14
N GLU A 258 -7.79 10.51 21.03
CA GLU A 258 -8.77 10.02 20.05
C GLU A 258 -8.30 8.72 19.39
N GLY A 259 -9.22 7.77 19.21
CA GLY A 259 -8.99 6.44 18.66
C GLY A 259 -10.14 5.52 19.06
N PRO A 260 -10.28 4.34 18.43
CA PRO A 260 -11.23 3.33 18.90
C PRO A 260 -10.84 2.89 20.31
N ASP A 261 -11.82 2.66 21.15
CA ASP A 261 -11.61 1.95 22.41
C ASP A 261 -11.43 0.46 22.11
N VAL A 262 -10.44 -0.16 22.74
CA VAL A 262 -10.31 -1.62 22.85
C VAL A 262 -10.81 -1.98 24.25
N ASP A 263 -12.02 -2.54 24.31
CA ASP A 263 -12.62 -3.07 25.56
C ASP A 263 -11.85 -4.31 26.06
#